data_AF-A0A1G3QNX2-F1
#
_entry.id   AF-A0A1G3QNX2-F1
#
_cell.length_a   1.000
_cell.length_b   1.000
_cell.length_c   1.000
_cell.angle_alpha   90.00
_cell.angle_beta   90.00
_cell.angle_gamma   90.00
#
_symmetry.space_group_name_H-M   'P 1'
#
loop_
_entity.id
_entity.type
_entity.pdbx_description
1 polymer ?
#
loop_
_entity_poly.entity_id
_entity_poly.type
_entity_poly.pdbx_seq_one_letter_code
_entity_poly.pdbx_strand_id
1 'polypeptide(L)'
;MKKSKLIKKLLSGSKNIRFAEVTACAAAFGFHLDRINGSHHIYMHPDIPELINLQNVKGKAKPYQVKQLLQTIERYNLQLEDKE
;
A
#
# COMPACT_ATOMS: atom_id res chain seq x y z
N MET A 1 -4.17 -14.78 -3.65
CA MET A 1 -2.76 -14.67 -4.13
C MET A 1 -1.88 -14.62 -2.89
N LYS A 2 -0.89 -15.52 -2.73
CA LYS A 2 -0.05 -15.54 -1.50
C LYS A 2 0.62 -14.16 -1.32
N LYS A 3 0.50 -13.53 -0.14
CA LYS A 3 1.02 -12.17 0.19
C LYS A 3 2.45 -11.96 -0.33
N SER A 4 3.31 -12.98 -0.20
CA SER A 4 4.69 -12.99 -0.72
C SER A 4 4.82 -12.70 -2.22
N LYS A 5 3.91 -13.20 -3.08
CA LYS A 5 3.98 -12.97 -4.54
C LYS A 5 3.63 -11.53 -4.91
N LEU A 6 2.72 -10.91 -4.15
CA LEU A 6 2.37 -9.50 -4.32
C LEU A 6 3.54 -8.60 -3.92
N ILE A 7 4.16 -8.85 -2.77
CA ILE A 7 5.29 -8.05 -2.29
C ILE A 7 6.46 -8.15 -3.26
N LYS A 8 6.78 -9.35 -3.77
CA LYS A 8 7.81 -9.52 -4.81
C LYS A 8 7.52 -8.71 -6.08
N LYS A 9 6.25 -8.65 -6.52
CA LYS A 9 5.82 -7.87 -7.69
C LYS A 9 5.93 -6.36 -7.46
N LEU A 10 5.68 -5.89 -6.23
CA LEU A 10 5.82 -4.49 -5.84
C LEU A 10 7.30 -4.10 -5.78
N LEU A 11 8.13 -4.93 -5.13
CA LEU A 11 9.58 -4.74 -5.04
C LEU A 11 10.28 -4.81 -6.40
N SER A 12 9.74 -5.56 -7.38
CA SER A 12 10.29 -5.59 -8.74
C SER A 12 10.05 -4.30 -9.53
N GLY A 13 9.46 -3.25 -8.93
CA GLY A 13 9.21 -1.97 -9.59
C GLY A 13 8.14 -2.01 -10.67
N SER A 14 7.21 -2.97 -10.61
CA SER A 14 6.17 -3.07 -11.64
C SER A 14 5.29 -1.81 -11.66
N LYS A 15 5.16 -1.19 -12.84
CA LYS A 15 4.29 -0.03 -13.07
C LYS A 15 2.81 -0.41 -13.23
N ASN A 16 2.50 -1.70 -13.26
CA ASN A 16 1.17 -2.22 -13.55
C ASN A 16 0.58 -2.94 -12.33
N ILE A 17 0.29 -2.15 -11.29
CA ILE A 17 -0.29 -2.66 -10.05
C ILE A 17 -1.77 -2.29 -9.98
N ARG A 18 -2.62 -3.29 -9.73
CA ARG A 18 -4.05 -3.06 -9.49
C ARG A 18 -4.24 -2.30 -8.18
N PHE A 19 -5.23 -1.42 -8.12
CA PHE A 19 -5.51 -0.68 -6.90
C PHE A 19 -5.78 -1.61 -5.70
N ALA A 20 -6.53 -2.69 -5.93
CA ALA A 20 -6.78 -3.74 -4.94
C ALA A 20 -5.50 -4.43 -4.43
N GLU A 21 -4.47 -4.54 -5.28
CA GLU A 21 -3.18 -5.12 -4.89
C GLU A 21 -2.42 -4.20 -3.92
N VAL A 22 -2.38 -2.89 -4.18
CA VAL A 22 -1.65 -1.94 -3.31
C VAL A 22 -2.36 -1.76 -1.97
N THR A 23 -3.68 -1.68 -1.97
CA THR A 23 -4.49 -1.56 -0.75
C THR A 23 -4.37 -2.80 0.14
N ALA A 24 -4.38 -4.00 -0.46
CA ALA A 24 -4.09 -5.23 0.27
C ALA A 24 -2.65 -5.27 0.82
N CYS A 25 -1.68 -4.69 0.11
CA CYS A 25 -0.32 -4.54 0.61
C CYS A 25 -0.29 -3.60 1.83
N ALA A 26 -0.87 -2.41 1.72
CA ALA A 26 -0.93 -1.45 2.82
C ALA A 26 -1.57 -2.09 4.07
N ALA A 27 -2.72 -2.75 3.91
CA ALA A 27 -3.38 -3.46 5.01
C ALA A 27 -2.52 -4.58 5.62
N ALA A 28 -1.72 -5.28 4.82
CA ALA A 28 -0.82 -6.32 5.32
C ALA A 28 0.36 -5.77 6.14
N PHE A 29 0.64 -4.47 6.06
CA PHE A 29 1.64 -3.77 6.87
C PHE A 29 0.99 -2.88 7.94
N GLY A 30 -0.22 -3.20 8.39
CA GLY A 30 -0.88 -2.48 9.50
C GLY A 30 -1.49 -1.12 9.13
N PHE A 31 -1.51 -0.74 7.85
CA PHE A 31 -2.20 0.49 7.46
C PHE A 31 -3.72 0.28 7.42
N HIS A 32 -4.46 1.22 7.99
CA HIS A 32 -5.91 1.25 8.01
C HIS A 32 -6.44 2.39 7.15
N LEU A 33 -7.59 2.16 6.50
CA LEU A 33 -8.27 3.19 5.74
C LEU A 33 -8.86 4.23 6.72
N ASP A 34 -8.41 5.47 6.60
CA ASP A 34 -8.86 6.60 7.42
C ASP A 34 -10.05 7.30 6.76
N ARG A 35 -9.90 7.69 5.49
CA ARG A 35 -10.94 8.42 4.73
C ARG A 35 -10.86 8.20 3.23
N ILE A 36 -12.00 8.37 2.57
CA ILE A 36 -12.12 8.33 1.11
C ILE A 36 -12.66 9.67 0.61
N ASN A 37 -12.03 10.22 -0.43
CA ASN A 37 -12.56 11.36 -1.18
C ASN A 37 -12.46 11.09 -2.69
N GLY A 38 -13.59 10.73 -3.30
CA GLY A 38 -13.66 10.33 -4.69
C GLY A 38 -12.80 9.09 -4.96
N SER A 39 -11.78 9.24 -5.82
CA SER A 39 -10.85 8.15 -6.15
C SER A 39 -9.65 8.04 -5.19
N HIS A 40 -9.51 8.95 -4.24
CA HIS A 40 -8.41 8.98 -3.29
C HIS A 40 -8.80 8.28 -1.99
N HIS A 41 -7.94 7.38 -1.54
CA HIS A 41 -8.05 6.65 -0.28
C HIS A 41 -6.84 7.01 0.57
N ILE A 42 -7.09 7.60 1.73
CA ILE A 42 -6.05 7.93 2.70
C ILE A 42 -5.96 6.80 3.72
N TYR A 43 -4.74 6.34 3.93
CA TYR A 43 -4.41 5.31 4.90
C TYR A 43 -3.51 5.89 5.98
N MET A 44 -3.71 5.42 7.21
CA MET A 44 -2.89 5.75 8.38
C MET A 44 -2.38 4.46 9.03
N HIS A 45 -1.32 4.57 9.81
CA HIS A 45 -0.79 3.47 10.61
C HIS A 45 -0.67 3.96 12.05
N PRO A 46 -1.06 3.18 13.07
CA PRO A 46 -1.10 3.65 14.46
C PRO A 46 0.27 4.06 15.00
N ASP A 47 1.32 3.38 14.57
CA ASP A 47 2.68 3.59 15.10
C ASP A 47 3.51 4.65 14.36
N ILE A 48 2.99 5.25 13.28
CA ILE A 48 3.74 6.26 12.50
C ILE A 48 2.85 7.45 12.09
N PRO A 49 3.40 8.68 12.01
CA PRO A 49 2.61 9.86 11.66
C PRO A 49 2.36 10.03 10.15
N GLU A 50 3.06 9.26 9.29
CA GLU A 50 3.00 9.44 7.84
C GLU A 50 1.74 8.82 7.23
N LEU A 51 0.96 9.64 6.52
CA LEU A 51 -0.24 9.20 5.82
C LEU A 51 0.09 8.74 4.38
N ILE A 52 -0.55 7.67 3.94
CA ILE A 52 -0.43 7.16 2.57
C ILE A 52 -1.68 7.53 1.79
N ASN A 53 -1.53 8.28 0.70
CA ASN A 53 -2.62 8.56 -0.24
C ASN A 53 -2.49 7.64 -1.46
N LEU A 54 -3.46 6.75 -1.65
CA LEU A 54 -3.59 5.89 -2.83
C LEU A 54 -4.75 6.37 -3.70
N GLN A 55 -4.50 6.57 -4.99
CA GLN A 55 -5.51 6.96 -5.97
C GLN A 55 -5.82 5.79 -6.90
N ASN A 56 -7.11 5.48 -7.05
CA ASN A 56 -7.59 4.54 -8.04
C ASN A 56 -7.80 5.25 -9.39
N VAL A 57 -7.01 4.87 -10.40
CA VAL A 57 -7.15 5.35 -11.78
C VAL A 57 -7.42 4.14 -12.68
N LYS A 58 -8.66 4.00 -13.15
CA LYS A 58 -9.09 2.89 -14.03
C LYS A 58 -8.72 1.49 -13.48
N GLY A 59 -8.87 1.29 -12.17
CA GLY A 59 -8.58 0.02 -11.49
C GLY A 59 -7.11 -0.18 -11.09
N LYS A 60 -6.25 0.81 -11.29
CA LYS A 60 -4.81 0.76 -10.96
C LYS A 60 -4.43 1.85 -9.98
N ALA A 61 -3.38 1.59 -9.20
CA ALA A 61 -2.75 2.62 -8.39
C ALA A 61 -1.74 3.42 -9.23
N LYS A 62 -1.49 4.69 -8.87
CA LYS A 62 -0.41 5.45 -9.52
C LYS A 62 0.96 4.90 -9.07
N PRO A 63 1.91 4.63 -9.99
CA PRO A 63 3.20 4.01 -9.65
C PRO A 63 4.00 4.73 -8.56
N TYR A 64 3.95 6.07 -8.51
CA TYR A 64 4.67 6.82 -7.47
C TYR A 64 4.07 6.60 -6.07
N GLN A 65 2.75 6.40 -5.97
CA GLN A 65 2.09 6.15 -4.67
C GLN A 65 2.46 4.76 -4.15
N VAL A 66 2.63 3.80 -5.05
CA VAL A 66 3.18 2.48 -4.71
C VAL A 66 4.60 2.63 -4.17
N LYS A 67 5.43 3.44 -4.84
CA LYS A 67 6.80 3.72 -4.37
C LYS A 67 6.80 4.40 -3.00
N GLN A 68 5.93 5.39 -2.76
CA GLN A 68 5.80 6.06 -1.47
C GLN A 68 5.41 5.09 -0.35
N LEU A 69 4.45 4.20 -0.59
CA LEU A 69 4.08 3.15 0.37
C LEU A 69 5.29 2.27 0.71
N LEU A 70 6.00 1.75 -0.29
CA LEU A 70 7.17 0.89 -0.08
C LEU A 70 8.30 1.62 0.67
N GLN A 71 8.57 2.88 0.33
CA GLN A 71 9.56 3.70 1.01
C GLN A 71 9.18 3.97 2.47
N THR A 72 7.89 4.12 2.75
CA THR A 72 7.39 4.32 4.12
C THR A 72 7.56 3.04 4.93
N ILE A 73 7.18 1.89 4.36
CA ILE A 73 7.38 0.57 4.98
C ILE A 73 8.87 0.35 5.31
N GLU A 74 9.76 0.65 4.36
CA GLU A 74 11.21 0.51 4.54
C GLU A 74 11.74 1.49 5.60
N ARG A 75 11.36 2.77 5.52
CA ARG A 75 11.80 3.83 6.45
C ARG A 75 11.49 3.50 7.90
N TYR A 76 10.29 2.99 8.18
CA TYR A 76 9.85 2.66 9.53
C TYR A 76 10.02 1.17 9.88
N ASN A 77 10.64 0.39 9.01
CA ASN A 77 10.83 -1.06 9.15
C ASN A 77 9.53 -1.78 9.57
N LEU A 78 8.41 -1.42 8.92
CA LEU A 78 7.11 -2.00 9.25
C LEU A 78 7.10 -3.48 8.89
N GLN A 79 6.63 -4.30 9.83
CA GLN A 79 6.57 -5.75 9.64
C GLN A 79 5.24 -6.16 9.01
N LEU A 80 5.26 -7.29 8.30
CA LEU A 80 4.04 -7.89 7.81
C LEU A 80 3.20 -8.36 8.99
N GLU A 81 1.94 -7.94 9.05
CA GLU A 81 0.97 -8.56 9.93
C GLU A 81 0.66 -9.97 9.40
N ASP A 82 1.18 -10.96 10.12
CA ASP A 82 0.71 -12.34 10.08
C ASP A 82 -0.66 -12.40 10.76
N LYS A 83 -1.66 -11.84 10.10
CA LYS A 83 -3.04 -12.24 10.32
C LYS A 83 -3.20 -13.61 9.67
N GLU A 84 -3.10 -14.65 10.50
CA GLU A 84 -3.53 -16.03 10.22
C GLU A 84 -4.95 -16.07 9.66
#